data_AF-A0A803R050-F1
#
_entry.id   AF-A0A803R050-F1
#
_cell.length_a   1.000
_cell.length_b   1.000
_cell.length_c   1.000
_cell.angle_alpha   90.00
_cell.angle_beta   90.00
_cell.angle_gamma   90.00
#
_symmetry.space_group_name_H-M   'P 1'
#
loop_
_entity.id
_entity.type
_entity.pdbx_description
1 polymer ?
#
loop_
_entity_poly.entity_id
_entity_poly.type
_entity_poly.pdbx_seq_one_letter_code
_entity_poly.pdbx_strand_id
1 'polypeptide(L)'
;MVYDALKNPEGIKPLPVDEDLPGMGQYYCIHCDRYFANVSVRDEHFKTKRHRKRMKLMMGPAPHTQLDADLASGMGMPDNGPKLMSM
;
A
#
# COMPACT_ATOMS: atom_id res chain seq x y z
N MET A 1 -0.38 1.27 5.19
CA MET A 1 -1.08 0.67 4.03
C MET A 1 -0.07 0.08 3.04
N VAL A 2 -0.49 -0.79 2.12
CA VAL A 2 0.39 -1.34 1.05
C VAL A 2 1.12 -0.25 0.26
N TYR A 3 0.46 0.91 0.07
CA TYR A 3 1.03 2.10 -0.56
C TYR A 3 2.24 2.66 0.19
N ASP A 4 2.17 2.74 1.53
CA ASP A 4 3.25 3.29 2.36
C ASP A 4 4.47 2.36 2.40
N ALA A 5 4.22 1.05 2.42
CA ALA A 5 5.28 0.04 2.38
C ALA A 5 6.08 0.07 1.06
N LEU A 6 5.44 0.47 -0.06
CA LEU A 6 6.10 0.64 -1.35
C LEU A 6 6.97 1.91 -1.43
N LYS A 7 6.65 2.95 -0.64
CA LYS A 7 7.39 4.21 -0.65
C LYS A 7 8.74 4.12 0.08
N ASN A 8 8.89 3.14 0.96
CA ASN A 8 10.08 2.91 1.79
C ASN A 8 10.70 1.54 1.47
N PRO A 9 11.56 1.44 0.43
CA PRO A 9 12.13 0.16 0.00
C PRO A 9 13.08 -0.47 1.02
N GLU A 10 13.66 0.32 1.94
CA GLU A 10 14.60 -0.17 2.96
C GLU A 10 13.92 -1.02 4.06
N GLY A 11 12.58 -1.01 4.12
CA GLY A 11 11.80 -1.78 5.09
C GLY A 11 11.45 -3.21 4.67
N ILE A 12 11.79 -3.63 3.45
CA ILE A 12 11.44 -4.96 2.93
C ILE A 12 12.41 -5.98 3.52
N LYS A 13 12.14 -6.39 4.76
CA LYS A 13 12.83 -7.48 5.42
C LYS A 13 12.45 -8.81 4.74
N PRO A 14 13.37 -9.80 4.70
CA PRO A 14 12.99 -11.15 4.29
C PRO A 14 11.82 -11.62 5.16
N LEU A 15 10.78 -12.15 4.51
CA LEU A 15 9.57 -12.61 5.20
C LEU A 15 9.92 -13.81 6.08
N PRO A 16 9.44 -13.87 7.33
CA PRO A 16 9.60 -15.05 8.16
C PRO A 16 8.96 -16.26 7.48
N VAL A 17 9.56 -17.42 7.70
CA VAL A 17 8.99 -18.69 7.25
C VAL A 17 7.76 -18.98 8.10
N ASP A 18 6.62 -19.15 7.44
CA ASP A 18 5.34 -19.38 8.08
C ASP A 18 4.64 -20.56 7.42
N GLU A 19 4.46 -21.66 8.17
CA GLU A 19 3.92 -22.93 7.68
C GLU A 19 2.43 -22.85 7.33
N ASP A 20 1.69 -21.89 7.88
CA ASP A 20 0.26 -21.69 7.60
C ASP A 20 0.02 -20.99 6.26
N LEU A 21 1.07 -20.39 5.66
CA LEU A 21 0.98 -19.63 4.42
C LEU A 21 1.43 -20.45 3.20
N PRO A 22 0.80 -20.22 2.02
CA PRO A 22 1.25 -20.82 0.77
C PRO A 22 2.74 -20.54 0.51
N GLY A 23 3.49 -21.59 0.14
CA GLY A 23 4.92 -21.46 -0.13
C GLY A 23 5.73 -21.02 1.08
N MET A 24 5.27 -21.36 2.29
CA MET A 24 5.88 -21.00 3.57
C MET A 24 6.03 -19.48 3.78
N GLY A 25 5.12 -18.70 3.18
CA GLY A 25 5.16 -17.23 3.22
C GLY A 25 6.23 -16.59 2.31
N GLN A 26 7.02 -17.38 1.59
CA GLN A 26 8.21 -16.90 0.88
C GLN A 26 7.91 -16.25 -0.48
N TYR A 27 6.89 -16.74 -1.18
CA TYR A 27 6.54 -16.23 -2.51
C TYR A 27 5.39 -15.23 -2.43
N TYR A 28 5.71 -13.99 -2.11
CA TYR A 28 4.73 -12.93 -1.87
C TYR A 28 4.77 -11.81 -2.92
N CYS A 29 3.62 -11.26 -3.27
CA CYS A 29 3.50 -10.04 -4.06
C CYS A 29 2.95 -8.89 -3.21
N ILE A 30 3.79 -7.90 -2.93
CA ILE A 30 3.43 -6.72 -2.14
C ILE A 30 2.31 -5.88 -2.78
N HIS A 31 2.30 -5.73 -4.10
CA HIS A 31 1.31 -4.90 -4.78
C HIS A 31 -0.11 -5.47 -4.68
N CYS A 32 -0.22 -6.80 -4.66
CA CYS A 32 -1.48 -7.53 -4.67
C CYS A 32 -1.84 -8.14 -3.32
N ASP A 33 -0.97 -8.02 -2.32
CA ASP A 33 -1.12 -8.59 -0.97
C ASP A 33 -1.50 -10.08 -1.03
N ARG A 34 -0.67 -10.86 -1.75
CA ARG A 34 -0.97 -12.27 -2.04
C ARG A 34 0.27 -13.16 -1.98
N TYR A 35 0.10 -14.31 -1.34
CA TYR A 35 1.05 -15.41 -1.29
C TYR A 35 0.81 -16.45 -2.40
N PHE A 36 1.88 -17.09 -2.85
CA PHE A 36 1.91 -18.09 -3.90
C PHE A 36 2.63 -19.34 -3.45
N ALA A 37 2.31 -20.49 -4.05
CA ALA A 37 2.90 -21.77 -3.66
C ALA A 37 4.37 -21.92 -4.11
N ASN A 38 4.75 -21.30 -5.24
CA ASN A 38 6.10 -21.41 -5.81
C ASN A 38 6.50 -20.12 -6.56
N VAL A 39 7.78 -20.07 -6.93
CA VAL A 39 8.37 -18.92 -7.65
C VAL A 39 7.78 -18.72 -9.04
N SER A 40 7.51 -19.81 -9.78
CA SER A 40 7.01 -19.74 -11.15
C SER A 40 5.61 -19.16 -11.23
N VAL A 41 4.70 -19.57 -10.34
CA VAL A 41 3.32 -19.02 -10.29
C VAL A 41 3.33 -17.54 -9.89
N ARG A 42 4.23 -17.12 -9.00
CA ARG A 42 4.43 -15.71 -8.66
C ARG A 42 4.91 -14.90 -9.89
N ASP A 43 5.85 -15.45 -10.65
CA ASP A 43 6.41 -14.76 -11.82
C ASP A 43 5.40 -14.69 -12.97
N GLU A 44 4.58 -15.72 -13.15
CA GLU A 44 3.43 -15.68 -14.04
C GLU A 44 2.39 -14.65 -13.59
N HIS A 45 2.14 -14.53 -12.28
CA HIS A 45 1.26 -13.52 -11.72
C HIS A 45 1.67 -12.10 -12.12
N PHE A 46 2.97 -11.77 -12.11
CA PHE A 46 3.48 -10.46 -12.54
C PHE A 46 3.14 -10.14 -14.01
N LYS A 47 3.01 -11.15 -14.86
CA LYS A 47 2.64 -11.01 -16.28
C LYS A 47 1.13 -10.89 -16.51
N THR A 48 0.30 -10.99 -15.47
CA THR A 48 -1.16 -10.88 -15.63
C THR A 48 -1.64 -9.43 -15.79
N LYS A 49 -2.77 -9.23 -16.49
CA LYS A 49 -3.40 -7.90 -16.64
C LYS A 49 -3.81 -7.30 -15.28
N ARG A 50 -4.28 -8.15 -14.34
CA ARG A 50 -4.69 -7.72 -13.00
C ARG A 50 -3.52 -7.10 -12.23
N HIS A 51 -2.37 -7.77 -12.24
CA HIS A 51 -1.17 -7.27 -11.58
C HIS A 51 -0.70 -5.93 -12.17
N ARG A 52 -0.59 -5.85 -13.51
CA ARG A 52 -0.22 -4.59 -14.19
C ARG A 52 -1.17 -3.43 -13.88
N LYS A 53 -2.48 -3.70 -13.80
CA LYS A 53 -3.48 -2.68 -13.42
C LYS A 53 -3.25 -2.20 -11.98
N ARG A 54 -2.99 -3.12 -11.06
CA ARG A 54 -2.70 -2.81 -9.65
C ARG A 54 -1.43 -1.97 -9.51
N MET A 55 -0.35 -2.34 -10.22
CA MET A 55 0.88 -1.55 -10.22
C MET A 55 0.65 -0.10 -10.68
N LYS A 56 -0.08 0.09 -11.80
CA LYS A 56 -0.39 1.45 -12.29
C LYS A 56 -1.21 2.27 -11.28
N LEU A 57 -2.13 1.63 -10.56
CA LEU A 57 -2.92 2.30 -9.53
C LEU A 57 -2.05 2.68 -8.31
N MET A 58 -1.15 1.80 -7.89
CA MET A 58 -0.24 2.05 -6.76
C MET A 58 0.84 3.10 -7.08
N MET A 59 1.24 3.24 -8.35
CA MET A 59 2.13 4.31 -8.82
C MET A 59 1.40 5.63 -9.09
N GLY A 60 0.07 5.63 -8.98
CA GLY A 60 -0.78 6.79 -9.22
C GLY A 60 -0.89 7.72 -8.01
N PRO A 61 -1.97 8.54 -7.94
CA PRO A 61 -2.21 9.41 -6.80
C PRO A 61 -2.34 8.60 -5.51
N ALA A 62 -2.09 9.28 -4.39
CA ALA A 62 -2.24 8.67 -3.07
C ALA A 62 -3.65 8.06 -2.92
N PRO A 63 -3.76 6.90 -2.23
CA PRO A 63 -5.04 6.30 -1.97
C PRO A 63 -5.89 7.25 -1.12
N HIS A 64 -7.20 7.22 -1.35
CA HIS A 64 -8.16 8.03 -0.61
C HIS A 64 -8.02 7.81 0.90
N THR A 65 -7.88 8.90 1.65
CA THR A 65 -7.75 8.91 3.11
C THR A 65 -9.01 9.46 3.78
N GLN A 66 -9.14 9.25 5.09
CA GLN A 66 -10.27 9.80 5.84
C GLN A 66 -10.31 11.33 5.75
N LEU A 67 -9.14 11.99 5.78
CA LEU A 67 -9.03 13.44 5.65
C LEU A 67 -9.61 13.94 4.32
N ASP A 68 -9.45 13.19 3.22
CA ASP A 68 -10.02 13.55 1.92
C ASP A 68 -11.56 13.56 1.97
N ALA A 69 -12.16 12.59 2.68
CA ALA A 69 -13.61 12.54 2.89
C ALA A 69 -14.11 13.65 3.83
N ASP A 70 -13.38 13.93 4.90
CA ASP A 70 -13.75 14.97 5.87
C ASP A 70 -13.71 16.35 5.20
N LEU A 71 -12.68 16.62 4.39
CA LEU A 71 -12.60 17.83 3.57
C LEU A 71 -13.74 17.92 2.55
N ALA A 72 -14.04 16.83 1.84
CA ALA A 72 -15.12 16.80 0.85
C ALA A 72 -16.52 16.98 1.46
N SER A 73 -16.71 16.54 2.71
CA SER A 73 -17.97 16.71 3.46
C SER A 73 -18.07 18.05 4.20
N GLY A 74 -17.06 18.92 4.09
CA GLY A 74 -17.04 20.21 4.78
C GLY A 74 -16.71 20.12 6.27
N MET A 75 -16.25 18.97 6.75
CA MET A 75 -15.75 18.72 8.11
C MET A 75 -14.23 18.94 8.24
N GLY A 76 -13.63 19.65 7.28
CA GLY A 76 -12.22 20.00 7.30
C GLY A 76 -11.84 20.77 8.57
N MET A 77 -10.57 20.64 8.97
CA MET A 77 -10.02 21.37 10.11
C MET A 77 -10.32 22.87 9.93
N PRO A 78 -10.97 23.53 10.91
CA PRO A 78 -11.28 24.94 10.78
C PRO A 78 -9.96 25.69 10.63
N ASP A 79 -9.87 26.53 9.59
CA ASP A 79 -8.81 27.53 9.46
C ASP A 79 -9.07 28.59 10.54
N ASN A 80 -8.71 28.22 11.78
CA ASN A 80 -8.55 29.15 12.88
C ASN A 80 -7.35 29.98 12.45
N GLY A 81 -7.62 31.09 11.75
CA GLY A 81 -6.63 31.96 11.13
C GLY A 81 -5.46 32.36 12.05
N PRO A 82 -4.51 33.15 11.55
CA PRO A 82 -3.20 33.33 12.18
C PRO A 82 -3.31 33.48 13.70
N LYS A 83 -2.66 32.55 14.44
CA LYS A 83 -2.64 32.56 15.90
C LYS A 83 -2.25 33.98 16.33
N LEU A 84 -3.16 34.65 17.05
CA LEU A 84 -2.86 35.89 17.74
C LEU A 84 -1.58 35.63 18.54
N MET A 85 -0.50 36.32 18.16
CA MET A 85 0.77 36.22 18.87
C MET A 85 0.48 36.54 20.34
N SER A 86 0.68 35.56 21.21
CA SER A 86 0.71 35.81 22.65
C SER A 86 1.99 36.60 22.89
N MET A 87 1.83 37.79 23.47
CA MET A 87 2.89 38.77 23.75
C MET A 87 4.08 38.14 24.47
#